data_AF-A0A355ASW4-F1
#
_entry.id   AF-A0A355ASW4-F1
#
_cell.length_a   1.000
_cell.length_b   1.000
_cell.length_c   1.000
_cell.angle_alpha   90.00
_cell.angle_beta   90.00
_cell.angle_gamma   90.00
#
_symmetry.space_group_name_H-M   'P 1'
#
loop_
_entity.id
_entity.type
_entity.pdbx_description
1 polymer ?
#
loop_
_entity_poly.entity_id
_entity_poly.type
_entity_poly.pdbx_seq_one_letter_code
_entity_poly.pdbx_strand_id
1 'polypeptide(L)'
;MKTCEPILCARIFSVLVIMFLLLGPHGAMGDELRDAVKAYDNHDYQTAVRIWRSYAAKGDIQAQYFLGVAYHKGHGVKKSLNQTIAWFRKAAQGGHPTAMFNMGYAHWFGIGVRQNLGRAVDWWKKSAKKGEAAAQYNLARCYLSGKGTGRDLREAYYWINLAAAQKYPGADKDVLIIQQEAKRSGLTLTELSKNTTAQDSTAPDSINPASKSGFNAATVGTRGAVVHLSKPSSSAITKLSSGTPIKVISTRAKWSQVKIPVAINVWVFGALIAQNGDTARVLGEGVRARTRPSTQSGSSVIGNFEKGEYVRVLNTSGDWKRVTAPRTMRAWILSEKLEIHPSVTDKWLDRWQSATARLNSGETTENTAIDISPSSDSSQTSALFRAALVTQPNAHVLSRPDASGTVIALLDPNTPIKIIGSKGNWKMIQSPDGLDVWVWGKFIDERGAAAIINRNRVRIRSRPSTTGESDVLGVLDSGTKVTVVSRKGDWARLRIFGAVSGWIDSAQVMTLPTVSDDWRARWASAQALSTR
;
A
#
# COMPACT_ATOMS: atom_id res chain seq x y z
N MET A 1 -35.42 -9.11 3.76
CA MET A 1 -33.96 -8.97 3.99
C MET A 1 -33.75 -8.14 5.25
N LYS A 2 -33.71 -8.81 6.43
CA LYS A 2 -33.59 -8.12 7.73
C LYS A 2 -32.12 -7.74 7.99
N THR A 3 -31.96 -6.56 8.54
CA THR A 3 -30.74 -5.87 8.97
C THR A 3 -29.88 -6.73 9.89
N CYS A 4 -28.61 -6.92 9.51
CA CYS A 4 -27.60 -7.51 10.37
C CYS A 4 -27.03 -6.40 11.26
N GLU A 5 -27.62 -6.22 12.45
CA GLU A 5 -27.00 -5.42 13.49
C GLU A 5 -25.67 -6.06 13.96
N PRO A 6 -24.68 -5.25 14.36
CA PRO A 6 -23.29 -5.66 14.49
C PRO A 6 -23.06 -6.52 15.73
N ILE A 7 -22.44 -7.70 15.52
CA ILE A 7 -21.92 -8.59 16.56
C ILE A 7 -20.71 -7.92 17.22
N LEU A 8 -21.00 -6.96 18.08
CA LEU A 8 -20.18 -6.54 19.21
C LEU A 8 -21.05 -6.60 20.48
N CYS A 9 -21.85 -7.66 20.66
CA CYS A 9 -22.47 -7.98 21.94
C CYS A 9 -23.04 -9.41 21.94
N ALA A 10 -22.87 -10.08 23.09
CA ALA A 10 -23.60 -11.26 23.55
C ALA A 10 -23.18 -12.64 22.99
N ARG A 11 -22.60 -13.44 23.90
CA ARG A 11 -22.53 -14.92 23.94
C ARG A 11 -21.37 -15.59 23.17
N ILE A 12 -20.14 -15.36 23.64
CA ILE A 12 -19.23 -16.30 24.36
C ILE A 12 -18.27 -15.40 25.18
N PHE A 13 -18.84 -14.60 26.08
CA PHE A 13 -18.07 -13.82 27.07
C PHE A 13 -18.51 -14.26 28.47
N SER A 14 -18.54 -15.58 28.67
CA SER A 14 -18.10 -16.13 29.95
C SER A 14 -16.60 -16.20 29.82
N VAL A 15 -15.91 -15.29 30.48
CA VAL A 15 -14.47 -15.41 30.72
C VAL A 15 -14.30 -16.62 31.63
N LEU A 16 -14.29 -17.80 31.02
CA LEU A 16 -13.56 -18.93 31.54
C LEU A 16 -12.23 -18.83 30.80
N VAL A 17 -11.25 -18.19 31.44
CA VAL A 17 -9.84 -18.28 31.05
C VAL A 17 -9.43 -19.74 31.23
N ILE A 18 -9.87 -20.62 30.32
CA ILE A 18 -9.41 -22.01 30.29
C ILE A 18 -8.03 -21.99 29.67
N MET A 19 -7.07 -21.91 30.57
CA MET A 19 -5.73 -22.48 30.54
C MET A 19 -5.52 -23.48 29.39
N PHE A 20 -4.65 -23.14 28.44
CA PHE A 20 -3.88 -24.15 27.71
C PHE A 20 -2.41 -23.71 27.66
N LEU A 21 -1.65 -24.29 28.58
CA LEU A 21 -0.20 -24.23 28.68
C LEU A 21 0.41 -25.35 27.83
N LEU A 22 1.31 -25.00 26.91
CA LEU A 22 2.41 -25.86 26.45
C LEU A 22 3.59 -24.91 26.10
N LEU A 23 4.55 -24.68 27.00
CA LEU A 23 5.77 -25.46 27.32
C LEU A 23 7.02 -24.84 26.67
N GLY A 24 7.82 -24.18 27.52
CA GLY A 24 9.16 -23.62 27.29
C GLY A 24 9.63 -22.94 28.58
N PRO A 25 10.92 -23.03 28.97
CA PRO A 25 11.34 -23.14 30.37
C PRO A 25 11.17 -21.85 31.19
N HIS A 26 10.94 -22.09 32.47
CA HIS A 26 10.66 -21.15 33.55
C HIS A 26 11.66 -20.00 33.63
N GLY A 27 11.14 -18.79 33.53
CA GLY A 27 11.74 -17.59 34.11
C GLY A 27 10.63 -16.86 34.85
N ALA A 28 10.94 -16.25 36.00
CA ALA A 28 10.03 -15.48 36.85
C ALA A 28 9.11 -14.49 36.10
N MET A 29 9.46 -14.13 34.87
CA MET A 29 8.63 -13.34 33.96
C MET A 29 7.26 -13.95 33.62
N GLY A 30 7.12 -15.27 33.60
CA GLY A 30 5.85 -15.95 33.26
C GLY A 30 4.79 -15.90 34.36
N ASP A 31 5.21 -15.86 35.63
CA ASP A 31 4.31 -15.91 36.77
C ASP A 31 3.60 -14.58 37.00
N GLU A 32 4.32 -13.45 36.88
CA GLU A 32 3.72 -12.11 37.00
C GLU A 32 2.64 -11.84 35.92
N LEU A 33 2.83 -12.34 34.69
CA LEU A 33 1.82 -12.19 33.63
C LEU A 33 0.56 -13.01 33.93
N ARG A 34 0.70 -14.19 34.53
CA ARG A 34 -0.45 -14.99 34.99
C ARG A 34 -1.16 -14.30 36.14
N ASP A 35 -0.42 -13.71 37.07
CA ASP A 35 -0.99 -12.98 38.18
C ASP A 35 -1.69 -11.70 37.73
N ALA A 36 -1.21 -11.05 36.66
CA ALA A 36 -1.92 -9.94 36.03
C ALA A 36 -3.26 -10.36 35.42
N VAL A 37 -3.34 -11.56 34.81
CA VAL A 37 -4.61 -12.12 34.32
C VAL A 37 -5.55 -12.43 35.48
N LYS A 38 -5.07 -13.09 36.55
CA LYS A 38 -5.87 -13.34 37.75
C LYS A 38 -6.37 -12.04 38.39
N ALA A 39 -5.52 -11.02 38.50
CA ALA A 39 -5.89 -9.71 39.02
C ALA A 39 -7.00 -9.08 38.17
N TYR A 40 -6.90 -9.19 36.84
CA TYR A 40 -7.93 -8.70 35.93
C TYR A 40 -9.26 -9.45 36.08
N ASP A 41 -9.22 -10.77 36.24
CA ASP A 41 -10.40 -11.61 36.44
C ASP A 41 -11.07 -11.33 37.80
N ASN A 42 -10.27 -10.98 38.82
CA ASN A 42 -10.74 -10.53 40.14
C ASN A 42 -11.15 -9.04 40.18
N HIS A 43 -11.26 -8.38 39.03
CA HIS A 43 -11.60 -6.96 38.89
C HIS A 43 -10.56 -5.97 39.46
N ASP A 44 -9.37 -6.42 39.87
CA ASP A 44 -8.22 -5.56 40.18
C ASP A 44 -7.51 -5.12 38.89
N TYR A 45 -8.20 -4.23 38.17
CA TYR A 45 -7.75 -3.74 36.88
C TYR A 45 -6.51 -2.86 36.96
N GLN A 46 -6.28 -2.17 38.09
CA GLN A 46 -5.12 -1.30 38.26
C GLN A 46 -3.84 -2.13 38.33
N THR A 47 -3.83 -3.20 39.13
CA THR A 47 -2.69 -4.12 39.21
C THR A 47 -2.43 -4.81 37.89
N ALA A 48 -3.47 -5.33 37.23
CA ALA A 48 -3.35 -5.97 35.93
C ALA A 48 -2.74 -5.05 34.86
N VAL A 49 -3.27 -3.83 34.72
CA VAL A 49 -2.77 -2.84 33.76
C VAL A 49 -1.34 -2.43 34.06
N ARG A 50 -0.98 -2.24 35.34
CA ARG A 50 0.38 -1.87 35.75
C ARG A 50 1.38 -2.92 35.28
N ILE A 51 1.09 -4.20 35.53
CA ILE A 51 1.96 -5.32 35.11
C ILE A 51 2.00 -5.39 33.58
N TRP A 52 0.85 -5.41 32.90
CA TRP A 52 0.83 -5.46 31.43
C TRP A 52 1.54 -4.28 30.76
N ARG A 53 1.49 -3.07 31.31
CA ARG A 53 2.27 -1.93 30.79
C ARG A 53 3.77 -2.18 30.83
N SER A 54 4.27 -2.69 31.96
CA SER A 54 5.70 -3.01 32.13
C SER A 54 6.16 -4.04 31.09
N TYR A 55 5.38 -5.11 30.90
CA TYR A 55 5.72 -6.19 29.97
C TYR A 55 5.51 -5.80 28.50
N ALA A 56 4.44 -5.07 28.19
CA ALA A 56 4.18 -4.60 26.84
C ALA A 56 5.27 -3.64 26.35
N ALA A 57 5.87 -2.84 27.26
CA ALA A 57 7.02 -1.99 26.96
C ALA A 57 8.28 -2.80 26.60
N LYS A 58 8.45 -3.98 27.20
CA LYS A 58 9.54 -4.94 26.90
C LYS A 58 9.29 -5.78 25.64
N GLY A 59 8.15 -5.57 24.96
CA GLY A 59 7.83 -6.28 23.72
C GLY A 59 6.98 -7.54 23.90
N ASP A 60 6.53 -7.85 25.12
CA ASP A 60 5.71 -9.04 25.35
C ASP A 60 4.38 -8.96 24.60
N ILE A 61 4.15 -9.95 23.75
CA ILE A 61 3.05 -9.96 22.78
C ILE A 61 1.69 -10.11 23.48
N GLN A 62 1.67 -10.88 24.57
CA GLN A 62 0.45 -11.18 25.32
C GLN A 62 0.01 -9.98 26.15
N ALA A 63 0.96 -9.33 26.83
CA ALA A 63 0.76 -8.08 27.54
C ALA A 63 0.32 -6.95 26.61
N GLN A 64 0.90 -6.85 25.40
CA GLN A 64 0.44 -5.91 24.39
C GLN A 64 -1.03 -6.14 24.00
N TYR A 65 -1.44 -7.40 23.83
CA TYR A 65 -2.84 -7.72 23.54
C TYR A 65 -3.76 -7.33 24.71
N PHE A 66 -3.44 -7.77 25.93
CA PHE A 66 -4.27 -7.48 27.10
C PHE A 66 -4.36 -5.99 27.42
N LEU A 67 -3.27 -5.24 27.24
CA LEU A 67 -3.30 -3.78 27.37
C LEU A 67 -4.23 -3.13 26.33
N GLY A 68 -4.25 -3.66 25.09
CA GLY A 68 -5.22 -3.25 24.07
C GLY A 68 -6.67 -3.51 24.50
N VAL A 69 -6.95 -4.66 25.14
CA VAL A 69 -8.27 -5.00 25.71
C VAL A 69 -8.64 -4.03 26.84
N ALA A 70 -7.72 -3.73 27.75
CA ALA A 70 -7.93 -2.79 28.84
C ALA A 70 -8.33 -1.40 28.32
N TYR A 71 -7.62 -0.86 27.32
CA TYR A 71 -8.00 0.40 26.66
C TYR A 71 -9.34 0.33 25.91
N HIS A 72 -9.70 -0.83 25.36
CA HIS A 72 -10.97 -1.01 24.66
C HIS A 72 -12.15 -0.96 25.63
N LYS A 73 -12.02 -1.63 26.78
CA LYS A 73 -13.06 -1.74 27.81
C LYS A 73 -13.05 -0.56 28.79
N GLY A 74 -11.93 0.13 28.94
CA GLY A 74 -11.74 1.16 29.97
C GLY A 74 -11.44 0.58 31.35
N HIS A 75 -10.94 -0.65 31.43
CA HIS A 75 -10.63 -1.32 32.69
C HIS A 75 -9.24 -0.91 33.17
N GLY A 76 -9.16 -0.23 34.32
CA GLY A 76 -7.89 0.25 34.90
C GLY A 76 -7.22 1.38 34.10
N VAL A 77 -7.82 1.82 32.99
CA VAL A 77 -7.34 2.91 32.13
C VAL A 77 -8.52 3.69 31.55
N LYS A 78 -8.30 4.95 31.18
CA LYS A 78 -9.27 5.71 30.38
C LYS A 78 -9.46 5.03 29.03
N LYS A 79 -10.70 4.67 28.70
CA LYS A 79 -11.08 4.07 27.41
C LYS A 79 -10.55 4.91 26.25
N SER A 80 -9.83 4.27 25.33
CA SER A 80 -9.20 4.98 24.19
C SER A 80 -9.04 4.06 22.99
N LEU A 81 -9.81 4.36 21.93
CA LEU A 81 -9.78 3.60 20.70
C LEU A 81 -8.42 3.68 19.99
N ASN A 82 -7.76 4.84 20.02
CA ASN A 82 -6.43 5.02 19.44
C ASN A 82 -5.39 4.13 20.14
N GLN A 83 -5.45 4.04 21.47
CA GLN A 83 -4.57 3.16 22.24
C GLN A 83 -4.89 1.68 21.99
N THR A 84 -6.17 1.30 21.95
CA THR A 84 -6.60 -0.06 21.56
C THR A 84 -5.98 -0.49 20.24
N ILE A 85 -6.11 0.33 19.20
CA ILE A 85 -5.56 0.02 17.88
C ILE A 85 -4.03 -0.02 17.88
N ALA A 86 -3.37 0.88 18.60
CA ALA A 86 -1.91 0.88 18.69
C ALA A 86 -1.39 -0.42 19.33
N TRP A 87 -1.99 -0.85 20.44
CA TRP A 87 -1.57 -2.06 21.16
C TRP A 87 -1.95 -3.34 20.44
N PHE A 88 -3.17 -3.44 19.88
CA PHE A 88 -3.55 -4.56 19.02
C PHE A 88 -2.68 -4.67 17.78
N ARG A 89 -2.26 -3.56 17.18
CA ARG A 89 -1.33 -3.60 16.04
C ARG A 89 0.02 -4.17 16.44
N LYS A 90 0.60 -3.73 17.56
CA LYS A 90 1.88 -4.28 18.07
C LYS A 90 1.76 -5.78 18.33
N ALA A 91 0.73 -6.22 19.06
CA ALA A 91 0.51 -7.64 19.31
C ALA A 91 0.28 -8.45 18.02
N ALA A 92 -0.49 -7.90 17.06
CA ALA A 92 -0.72 -8.53 15.77
C ALA A 92 0.55 -8.63 14.92
N GLN A 93 1.43 -7.62 14.97
CA GLN A 93 2.74 -7.67 14.32
C GLN A 93 3.67 -8.68 14.98
N GLY A 94 3.58 -8.83 16.32
CA GLY A 94 4.30 -9.82 17.09
C GLY A 94 3.79 -11.26 16.93
N GLY A 95 2.62 -11.47 16.32
CA GLY A 95 2.14 -12.82 16.01
C GLY A 95 0.86 -13.25 16.75
N HIS A 96 0.24 -12.40 17.57
CA HIS A 96 -0.93 -12.77 18.36
C HIS A 96 -2.17 -13.00 17.47
N PRO A 97 -2.75 -14.21 17.44
CA PRO A 97 -3.84 -14.58 16.52
C PRO A 97 -5.11 -13.73 16.71
N THR A 98 -5.55 -13.55 17.95
CA THR A 98 -6.75 -12.75 18.25
C THR A 98 -6.56 -11.25 17.99
N ALA A 99 -5.36 -10.70 18.25
CA ALA A 99 -5.03 -9.33 17.86
C ALA A 99 -5.06 -9.15 16.33
N MET A 100 -4.54 -10.12 15.56
CA MET A 100 -4.67 -10.11 14.09
C MET A 100 -6.14 -10.15 13.66
N PHE A 101 -6.97 -10.97 14.31
CA PHE A 101 -8.40 -11.00 14.05
C PHE A 101 -9.06 -9.64 14.32
N ASN A 102 -8.75 -9.01 15.46
CA ASN A 102 -9.25 -7.69 15.82
C ASN A 102 -8.77 -6.60 14.86
N MET A 103 -7.54 -6.69 14.36
CA MET A 103 -7.05 -5.79 13.31
C MET A 103 -7.80 -5.99 11.99
N GLY A 104 -8.14 -7.23 11.65
CA GLY A 104 -9.01 -7.55 10.52
C GLY A 104 -10.38 -6.90 10.66
N TYR A 105 -11.00 -7.07 11.83
CA TYR A 105 -12.30 -6.47 12.17
C TYR A 105 -12.27 -4.94 12.13
N ALA A 106 -11.23 -4.33 12.72
CA ALA A 106 -11.03 -2.89 12.72
C ALA A 106 -10.94 -2.33 11.29
N HIS A 107 -10.20 -2.99 10.40
CA HIS A 107 -10.15 -2.62 8.99
C HIS A 107 -11.46 -2.90 8.24
N TRP A 108 -12.22 -3.93 8.62
CA TRP A 108 -13.49 -4.25 7.97
C TRP A 108 -14.55 -3.17 8.23
N PHE A 109 -14.64 -2.67 9.46
CA PHE A 109 -15.64 -1.68 9.87
C PHE A 109 -15.10 -0.24 9.93
N GLY A 110 -13.79 -0.04 9.77
CA GLY A 110 -13.17 1.28 9.91
C GLY A 110 -13.09 1.78 11.35
N ILE A 111 -12.99 0.86 12.32
CA ILE A 111 -12.98 1.18 13.75
C ILE A 111 -11.55 1.57 14.16
N GLY A 112 -11.31 2.85 14.40
CA GLY A 112 -10.00 3.38 14.83
C GLY A 112 -8.88 3.26 13.79
N VAL A 113 -9.19 2.72 12.61
CA VAL A 113 -8.36 2.67 11.40
C VAL A 113 -9.23 2.95 10.20
N ARG A 114 -8.65 3.38 9.08
CA ARG A 114 -9.40 3.52 7.83
C ARG A 114 -9.95 2.16 7.38
N GLN A 115 -11.22 2.15 7.00
CA GLN A 115 -11.88 0.98 6.43
C GLN A 115 -11.15 0.52 5.16
N ASN A 116 -10.81 -0.77 5.12
CA ASN A 116 -10.19 -1.45 3.98
C ASN A 116 -10.46 -2.95 4.06
N LEU A 117 -11.40 -3.42 3.26
CA LEU A 117 -11.82 -4.84 3.24
C LEU A 117 -10.69 -5.79 2.80
N GLY A 118 -9.79 -5.35 1.92
CA GLY A 118 -8.63 -6.16 1.50
C GLY A 118 -7.62 -6.36 2.64
N ARG A 119 -7.30 -5.28 3.37
CA ARG A 119 -6.45 -5.39 4.58
C ARG A 119 -7.13 -6.20 5.68
N ALA A 120 -8.46 -6.14 5.79
CA ALA A 120 -9.22 -6.96 6.72
C ALA A 120 -9.02 -8.45 6.42
N VAL A 121 -9.20 -8.84 5.15
CA VAL A 121 -8.94 -10.21 4.68
C VAL A 121 -7.48 -10.62 4.89
N ASP A 122 -6.51 -9.76 4.63
CA ASP A 122 -5.09 -10.07 4.86
C ASP A 122 -4.78 -10.37 6.33
N TRP A 123 -5.36 -9.61 7.25
CA TRP A 123 -5.23 -9.86 8.69
C TRP A 123 -5.95 -11.12 9.14
N TRP A 124 -7.17 -11.36 8.66
CA TRP A 124 -7.89 -12.61 8.92
C TRP A 124 -7.18 -13.83 8.34
N LYS A 125 -6.56 -13.74 7.16
CA LYS A 125 -5.70 -14.81 6.61
C LYS A 125 -4.55 -15.16 7.55
N LYS A 126 -3.86 -14.15 8.10
CA LYS A 126 -2.75 -14.39 9.05
C LYS A 126 -3.25 -15.03 10.35
N SER A 127 -4.38 -14.55 10.86
CA SER A 127 -5.01 -15.04 12.08
C SER A 127 -5.55 -16.49 11.91
N ALA A 128 -6.25 -16.76 10.81
CA ALA A 128 -6.80 -18.06 10.47
C ALA A 128 -5.73 -19.14 10.30
N LYS A 129 -4.58 -18.79 9.71
CA LYS A 129 -3.40 -19.67 9.62
C LYS A 129 -2.78 -20.02 10.97
N LYS A 130 -3.04 -19.23 12.00
CA LYS A 130 -2.66 -19.50 13.39
C LYS A 130 -3.76 -20.22 14.18
N GLY A 131 -4.81 -20.69 13.52
CA GLY A 131 -5.87 -21.48 14.12
C GLY A 131 -7.06 -20.69 14.67
N GLU A 132 -7.08 -19.35 14.57
CA GLU A 132 -8.18 -18.55 15.12
C GLU A 132 -9.51 -18.84 14.40
N ALA A 133 -10.42 -19.56 15.06
CA ALA A 133 -11.68 -20.02 14.49
C ALA A 133 -12.57 -18.88 13.95
N ALA A 134 -12.63 -17.75 14.68
CA ALA A 134 -13.39 -16.58 14.24
C ALA A 134 -12.83 -15.97 12.94
N ALA A 135 -11.50 -15.99 12.77
CA ALA A 135 -10.86 -15.52 11.54
C ALA A 135 -11.09 -16.49 10.38
N GLN A 136 -11.03 -17.81 10.63
CA GLN A 136 -11.35 -18.84 9.63
C GLN A 136 -12.80 -18.69 9.14
N TYR A 137 -13.75 -18.52 10.05
CA TYR A 137 -15.16 -18.27 9.73
C TYR A 137 -15.36 -17.01 8.89
N ASN A 138 -14.80 -15.87 9.31
CA ASN A 138 -14.91 -14.62 8.56
C ASN A 138 -14.24 -14.70 7.18
N LEU A 139 -13.10 -15.38 7.08
CA LEU A 139 -12.40 -15.57 5.84
C LEU A 139 -13.21 -16.43 4.86
N ALA A 140 -13.84 -17.50 5.34
CA ALA A 140 -14.74 -18.32 4.54
C ALA A 140 -15.89 -17.50 3.94
N ARG A 141 -16.52 -16.64 4.75
CA ARG A 141 -17.59 -15.76 4.27
C ARG A 141 -17.10 -14.69 3.29
N CYS A 142 -15.87 -14.21 3.44
CA CYS A 142 -15.26 -13.29 2.47
C CYS A 142 -15.08 -13.97 1.11
N TYR A 143 -14.61 -15.22 1.09
CA TYR A 143 -14.47 -15.99 -0.15
C TYR A 143 -15.81 -16.43 -0.75
N LEU A 144 -16.82 -16.75 0.07
CA LEU A 144 -18.17 -17.07 -0.40
C LEU A 144 -18.82 -15.86 -1.10
N SER A 145 -18.70 -14.68 -0.49
CA SER A 145 -19.35 -13.45 -0.97
C SER A 145 -18.51 -12.61 -1.94
N GLY A 146 -17.20 -12.87 -2.06
CA GLY A 146 -16.27 -12.04 -2.83
C GLY A 146 -16.04 -10.64 -2.23
N LYS A 147 -16.30 -10.45 -0.93
CA LYS A 147 -16.09 -9.15 -0.25
C LYS A 147 -14.66 -9.06 0.28
N GLY A 148 -13.91 -8.06 -0.18
CA GLY A 148 -12.51 -7.84 0.22
C GLY A 148 -11.49 -8.79 -0.43
N THR A 149 -11.95 -9.83 -1.14
CA THR A 149 -11.16 -10.79 -1.91
C THR A 149 -11.96 -11.26 -3.12
N GLY A 150 -11.34 -11.97 -4.07
CA GLY A 150 -12.10 -12.66 -5.12
C GLY A 150 -12.99 -13.74 -4.53
N ARG A 151 -14.15 -13.97 -5.14
CA ARG A 151 -15.04 -15.08 -4.77
C ARG A 151 -14.36 -16.41 -5.11
N ASP A 152 -14.33 -17.33 -4.15
CA ASP A 152 -13.73 -18.66 -4.31
C ASP A 152 -14.44 -19.68 -3.40
N LEU A 153 -15.20 -20.60 -4.01
CA LEU A 153 -15.98 -21.58 -3.25
C LEU A 153 -15.12 -22.66 -2.60
N ARG A 154 -13.92 -22.95 -3.14
CA ARG A 154 -13.01 -23.95 -2.58
C ARG A 154 -12.33 -23.40 -1.33
N GLU A 155 -11.82 -22.16 -1.41
CA GLU A 155 -11.29 -21.46 -0.23
C GLU A 155 -12.37 -21.24 0.83
N ALA A 156 -13.59 -20.87 0.43
CA ALA A 156 -14.70 -20.77 1.37
C ALA A 156 -14.95 -22.10 2.09
N TYR A 157 -14.99 -23.21 1.34
CA TYR A 157 -15.22 -24.54 1.89
C TYR A 157 -14.09 -25.00 2.83
N TYR A 158 -12.84 -24.74 2.48
CA TYR A 158 -11.70 -25.10 3.32
C TYR A 158 -11.72 -24.37 4.67
N TRP A 159 -11.83 -23.03 4.65
CA TRP A 159 -11.79 -22.24 5.87
C TRP A 159 -13.03 -22.48 6.75
N ILE A 160 -14.20 -22.73 6.17
CA ILE A 160 -15.41 -22.99 6.97
C ILE A 160 -15.34 -24.34 7.67
N ASN A 161 -14.77 -25.37 7.04
CA ASN A 161 -14.62 -26.68 7.67
C ASN A 161 -13.62 -26.64 8.82
N LEU A 162 -12.56 -25.84 8.74
CA LEU A 162 -11.66 -25.61 9.87
C LEU A 162 -12.37 -24.91 11.05
N ALA A 163 -13.22 -23.92 10.75
CA ALA A 163 -14.01 -23.26 11.80
C ALA A 163 -15.06 -24.22 12.41
N ALA A 164 -15.69 -25.06 11.58
CA ALA A 164 -16.66 -26.08 12.01
C ALA A 164 -16.01 -27.17 12.86
N ALA A 165 -14.80 -27.63 12.51
CA ALA A 165 -14.03 -28.58 13.32
C ALA A 165 -13.72 -28.04 14.73
N GLN A 166 -13.59 -26.71 14.85
CA GLN A 166 -13.44 -26.01 16.13
C GLN A 166 -14.77 -25.65 16.80
N LYS A 167 -15.91 -26.15 16.29
CA LYS A 167 -17.27 -25.89 16.76
C LYS A 167 -17.63 -24.40 16.80
N TYR A 168 -17.11 -23.60 15.87
CA TYR A 168 -17.41 -22.18 15.81
C TYR A 168 -18.90 -21.95 15.49
N PRO A 169 -19.61 -21.09 16.25
CA PRO A 169 -21.04 -20.90 16.07
C PRO A 169 -21.44 -20.50 14.64
N GLY A 170 -22.38 -21.25 14.06
CA GLY A 170 -22.88 -21.01 12.71
C GLY A 170 -22.02 -21.56 11.57
N ALA A 171 -20.82 -22.10 11.86
CA ALA A 171 -19.96 -22.66 10.82
C ALA A 171 -20.61 -23.86 10.11
N ASP A 172 -21.25 -24.78 10.85
CA ASP A 172 -21.92 -25.95 10.27
C ASP A 172 -23.05 -25.56 9.29
N LYS A 173 -23.78 -24.49 9.60
CA LYS A 173 -24.83 -23.95 8.70
C LYS A 173 -24.21 -23.39 7.42
N ASP A 174 -23.11 -22.66 7.55
CA ASP A 174 -22.41 -22.07 6.40
C ASP A 174 -21.69 -23.13 5.55
N VAL A 175 -21.25 -24.26 6.13
CA VAL A 175 -20.78 -25.45 5.37
C VAL A 175 -21.87 -25.90 4.40
N LEU A 176 -23.11 -26.08 4.87
CA LEU A 176 -24.23 -26.52 4.04
C LEU A 176 -24.57 -25.50 2.94
N ILE A 177 -24.53 -24.21 3.25
CA ILE A 177 -24.75 -23.14 2.27
C ILE A 177 -23.69 -23.20 1.16
N ILE A 178 -22.41 -23.35 1.53
CA ILE A 178 -21.32 -23.44 0.56
C ILE A 178 -21.45 -24.68 -0.32
N GLN A 179 -21.82 -25.84 0.25
CA GLN A 179 -22.06 -27.07 -0.51
C GLN A 179 -23.24 -26.92 -1.49
N GLN A 180 -24.33 -26.27 -1.08
CA GLN A 180 -25.48 -26.02 -1.96
C GLN A 180 -25.10 -25.08 -3.11
N GLU A 181 -24.38 -24.01 -2.82
CA GLU A 181 -23.92 -23.04 -3.81
C GLU A 181 -22.91 -23.63 -4.80
N ALA A 182 -22.05 -24.53 -4.32
CA ALA A 182 -21.16 -25.33 -5.16
C ALA A 182 -21.91 -26.22 -6.13
N LYS A 183 -22.91 -26.97 -5.65
CA LYS A 183 -23.77 -27.81 -6.50
C LYS A 183 -24.46 -26.98 -7.59
N ARG A 184 -24.98 -25.79 -7.24
CA ARG A 184 -25.58 -24.86 -8.22
C ARG A 184 -24.58 -24.36 -9.25
N SER A 185 -23.31 -24.22 -8.87
CA SER A 185 -22.22 -23.79 -9.74
C SER A 185 -21.60 -24.95 -10.56
N GLY A 186 -22.20 -26.15 -10.51
CA GLY A 186 -21.71 -27.34 -11.22
C GLY A 186 -20.47 -27.99 -10.59
N LEU A 187 -20.11 -27.63 -9.35
CA LEU A 187 -18.98 -28.22 -8.63
C LEU A 187 -19.45 -29.40 -7.78
N THR A 188 -18.74 -30.53 -7.89
CA THR A 188 -18.95 -31.69 -7.03
C THR A 188 -18.31 -31.51 -5.65
N LEU A 189 -18.80 -32.23 -4.63
CA LEU A 189 -18.19 -32.26 -3.29
C LEU A 189 -16.71 -32.67 -3.34
N THR A 190 -16.38 -33.60 -4.22
CA THR A 190 -15.02 -34.06 -4.47
C THR A 190 -14.14 -32.97 -5.07
N GLU A 191 -14.68 -32.09 -5.91
CA GLU A 191 -13.95 -30.93 -6.45
C GLU A 191 -13.80 -29.78 -5.46
N LEU A 192 -14.71 -29.67 -4.49
CA LEU A 192 -14.60 -28.74 -3.36
C LEU A 192 -13.52 -29.17 -2.38
N SER A 193 -13.42 -30.48 -2.13
CA SER A 193 -12.40 -31.06 -1.27
C SER A 193 -11.06 -31.27 -1.98
N LYS A 194 -11.04 -31.31 -3.33
CA LYS A 194 -9.81 -31.32 -4.14
C LYS A 194 -9.08 -29.99 -4.03
N ASN A 195 -8.12 -29.99 -3.11
CA ASN A 195 -7.02 -29.07 -2.96
C ASN A 195 -7.42 -27.59 -2.92
N THR A 196 -7.87 -27.22 -1.72
CA THR A 196 -7.54 -25.91 -1.18
C THR A 196 -6.48 -26.13 -0.11
N THR A 197 -5.22 -25.80 -0.46
CA THR A 197 -3.98 -26.05 0.30
C THR A 197 -3.62 -27.51 0.61
N ALA A 198 -3.16 -28.27 -0.41
CA ALA A 198 -2.10 -29.28 -0.27
C ALA A 198 -1.46 -29.67 -1.63
N GLN A 199 -0.40 -28.97 -2.06
CA GLN A 199 0.81 -29.74 -2.31
C GLN A 199 1.63 -29.62 -1.03
N ASP A 200 1.21 -30.36 -0.01
CA ASP A 200 2.15 -31.06 0.87
C ASP A 200 1.42 -32.12 1.68
N SER A 201 2.02 -33.31 1.68
CA SER A 201 1.74 -34.51 2.47
C SER A 201 0.55 -35.42 2.09
N THR A 202 0.90 -36.55 1.46
CA THR A 202 0.50 -37.89 1.92
C THR A 202 1.78 -38.68 2.20
N ALA A 203 1.90 -39.25 3.41
CA ALA A 203 3.07 -39.94 3.98
C ALA A 203 2.94 -41.48 3.87
N PRO A 204 3.86 -42.31 4.40
CA PRO A 204 5.27 -42.07 4.79
C PRO A 204 6.23 -43.01 4.01
N ASP A 205 7.42 -42.53 3.65
CA ASP A 205 8.66 -43.29 3.86
C ASP A 205 9.90 -42.44 3.52
N SER A 206 10.81 -42.42 4.48
CA SER A 206 12.10 -41.73 4.56
C SER A 206 12.08 -40.20 4.73
N ILE A 207 12.75 -39.79 5.81
CA ILE A 207 12.86 -38.47 6.43
C ILE A 207 13.59 -37.49 5.51
N ASN A 208 13.02 -36.30 5.24
CA ASN A 208 13.80 -35.14 4.74
C ASN A 208 13.16 -33.78 5.13
N PRO A 209 13.84 -32.86 5.85
CA PRO A 209 13.23 -31.69 6.46
C PRO A 209 13.32 -30.45 5.55
N ALA A 210 12.35 -30.23 4.65
CA ALA A 210 12.30 -28.97 3.87
C ALA A 210 10.90 -28.62 3.32
N SER A 211 9.97 -28.18 4.17
CA SER A 211 8.79 -27.42 3.73
C SER A 211 8.22 -26.55 4.84
N LYS A 212 8.68 -25.29 4.91
CA LYS A 212 8.14 -24.23 5.79
C LYS A 212 8.29 -22.81 5.21
N SER A 213 8.69 -22.67 3.96
CA SER A 213 8.89 -21.36 3.33
C SER A 213 7.83 -21.12 2.27
N GLY A 214 6.88 -20.22 2.51
CA GLY A 214 5.79 -19.88 1.57
C GLY A 214 6.23 -19.17 0.28
N PHE A 215 7.28 -19.66 -0.39
CA PHE A 215 7.80 -19.26 -1.69
C PHE A 215 8.60 -20.43 -2.30
N ASN A 216 8.69 -20.50 -3.63
CA ASN A 216 9.62 -21.40 -4.31
C ASN A 216 10.95 -20.68 -4.57
N ALA A 217 12.08 -21.36 -4.33
CA ALA A 217 13.39 -20.85 -4.73
C ALA A 217 13.54 -20.95 -6.25
N ALA A 218 14.06 -19.90 -6.88
CA ALA A 218 14.44 -19.92 -8.27
C ALA A 218 15.75 -19.17 -8.48
N THR A 219 16.43 -19.46 -9.58
CA THR A 219 17.52 -18.64 -10.11
C THR A 219 17.11 -18.03 -11.44
N VAL A 220 17.63 -16.85 -11.74
CA VAL A 220 17.51 -16.28 -13.07
C VAL A 220 18.36 -17.12 -14.03
N GLY A 221 17.75 -17.58 -15.12
CA GLY A 221 18.43 -18.42 -16.10
C GLY A 221 19.53 -17.69 -16.87
N THR A 222 20.26 -18.44 -17.68
CA THR A 222 21.51 -18.01 -18.37
C THR A 222 21.39 -16.73 -19.21
N ARG A 223 20.22 -16.42 -19.76
CA ARG A 223 19.97 -15.24 -20.61
C ARG A 223 19.56 -13.97 -19.83
N GLY A 224 19.52 -14.05 -18.50
CA GLY A 224 18.98 -13.00 -17.65
C GLY A 224 17.45 -12.93 -17.70
N ALA A 225 16.87 -12.12 -16.82
CA ALA A 225 15.42 -12.00 -16.70
C ALA A 225 14.98 -10.53 -16.68
N VAL A 226 14.06 -10.16 -17.56
CA VAL A 226 13.42 -8.85 -17.51
C VAL A 226 12.29 -8.88 -16.47
N VAL A 227 12.30 -7.88 -15.60
CA VAL A 227 11.36 -7.75 -14.47
C VAL A 227 10.31 -6.69 -14.81
N HIS A 228 9.06 -6.94 -14.46
CA HIS A 228 7.87 -6.15 -14.76
C HIS A 228 7.03 -5.88 -13.49
N LEU A 229 6.20 -4.84 -13.49
CA LEU A 229 5.57 -4.31 -12.25
C LEU A 229 4.27 -4.96 -11.85
N SER A 230 3.40 -5.18 -12.83
CA SER A 230 2.00 -5.48 -12.50
C SER A 230 1.35 -6.47 -13.45
N LYS A 231 1.72 -6.46 -14.74
CA LYS A 231 1.10 -7.26 -15.81
C LYS A 231 2.10 -7.50 -16.96
N PRO A 232 1.82 -8.49 -17.85
CA PRO A 232 2.65 -8.79 -19.02
C PRO A 232 2.95 -7.62 -19.96
N SER A 233 2.07 -6.61 -20.01
CA SER A 233 2.20 -5.42 -20.86
C SER A 233 2.82 -4.20 -20.17
N SER A 234 3.31 -4.35 -18.93
CA SER A 234 3.94 -3.23 -18.21
C SER A 234 5.39 -3.03 -18.64
N SER A 235 5.88 -1.78 -18.58
CA SER A 235 7.28 -1.47 -18.87
C SER A 235 8.23 -2.30 -18.01
N ALA A 236 9.33 -2.76 -18.62
CA ALA A 236 10.42 -3.39 -17.91
C ALA A 236 10.96 -2.44 -16.83
N ILE A 237 11.22 -2.98 -15.64
CA ILE A 237 11.80 -2.28 -14.50
C ILE A 237 13.31 -2.44 -14.51
N THR A 238 13.78 -3.65 -14.78
CA THR A 238 15.18 -4.02 -14.65
C THR A 238 15.44 -5.35 -15.34
N LYS A 239 16.70 -5.62 -15.69
CA LYS A 239 17.16 -6.92 -16.15
C LYS A 239 18.06 -7.53 -15.07
N LEU A 240 17.70 -8.71 -14.61
CA LEU A 240 18.49 -9.47 -13.65
C LEU A 240 19.53 -10.30 -14.39
N SER A 241 20.75 -10.32 -13.84
CA SER A 241 21.84 -11.17 -14.31
C SER A 241 21.54 -12.64 -14.03
N SER A 242 22.10 -13.52 -14.87
CA SER A 242 22.08 -14.96 -14.66
C SER A 242 22.54 -15.32 -13.23
N GLY A 243 21.90 -16.32 -12.62
CA GLY A 243 22.22 -16.81 -11.29
C GLY A 243 21.68 -15.97 -10.12
N THR A 244 21.00 -14.84 -10.39
CA THR A 244 20.36 -14.04 -9.32
C THR A 244 19.32 -14.89 -8.58
N PRO A 245 19.36 -15.01 -7.23
CA PRO A 245 18.38 -15.78 -6.48
C PRO A 245 17.03 -15.04 -6.38
N ILE A 246 15.93 -15.75 -6.62
CA ILE A 246 14.57 -15.19 -6.71
C ILE A 246 13.58 -15.98 -5.85
N LYS A 247 12.81 -15.28 -5.01
CA LYS A 247 11.67 -15.89 -4.31
C LYS A 247 10.43 -15.82 -5.19
N VAL A 248 9.99 -16.95 -5.73
CA VAL A 248 8.74 -17.02 -6.50
C VAL A 248 7.56 -17.14 -5.52
N ILE A 249 6.67 -16.16 -5.57
CA ILE A 249 5.49 -16.06 -4.69
C ILE A 249 4.30 -16.80 -5.31
N SER A 250 4.08 -16.64 -6.62
CA SER A 250 3.04 -17.36 -7.37
C SER A 250 3.35 -17.34 -8.85
N THR A 251 2.86 -18.31 -9.61
CA THR A 251 2.97 -18.34 -11.08
C THR A 251 1.58 -18.35 -11.69
N ARG A 252 1.35 -17.53 -12.71
CA ARG A 252 0.10 -17.41 -13.47
C ARG A 252 0.41 -17.38 -14.97
N ALA A 253 -0.04 -18.40 -15.69
CA ALA A 253 0.29 -18.59 -17.11
C ALA A 253 1.81 -18.52 -17.34
N LYS A 254 2.28 -17.67 -18.26
CA LYS A 254 3.72 -17.50 -18.58
C LYS A 254 4.50 -16.62 -17.60
N TRP A 255 3.90 -16.19 -16.48
CA TRP A 255 4.46 -15.16 -15.60
C TRP A 255 4.51 -15.57 -14.14
N SER A 256 5.64 -15.33 -13.50
CA SER A 256 5.86 -15.55 -12.07
C SER A 256 5.89 -14.22 -11.32
N GLN A 257 5.05 -14.08 -10.31
CA GLN A 257 5.17 -13.03 -9.31
C GLN A 257 6.28 -13.39 -8.33
N VAL A 258 7.24 -12.49 -8.15
CA VAL A 258 8.50 -12.75 -7.45
C VAL A 258 8.82 -11.66 -6.44
N LYS A 259 9.70 -11.96 -5.47
CA LYS A 259 10.52 -10.96 -4.78
C LYS A 259 11.93 -11.03 -5.33
N ILE A 260 12.50 -9.87 -5.62
CA ILE A 260 13.88 -9.74 -6.09
C ILE A 260 14.76 -9.15 -4.97
N PRO A 261 15.99 -9.63 -4.78
CA PRO A 261 16.93 -9.11 -3.79
C PRO A 261 17.80 -8.03 -4.42
N VAL A 262 17.19 -7.10 -5.15
CA VAL A 262 17.87 -5.98 -5.81
C VAL A 262 17.14 -4.68 -5.47
N ALA A 263 17.91 -3.62 -5.25
CA ALA A 263 17.38 -2.28 -5.00
C ALA A 263 16.75 -1.75 -6.30
N ILE A 264 15.56 -1.17 -6.18
CA ILE A 264 14.88 -0.55 -7.31
C ILE A 264 14.77 0.94 -7.02
N ASN A 265 15.13 1.74 -8.02
CA ASN A 265 14.93 3.18 -7.98
C ASN A 265 13.46 3.47 -8.29
N VAL A 266 12.83 4.35 -7.51
CA VAL A 266 11.41 4.70 -7.64
C VAL A 266 11.23 6.19 -7.41
N TRP A 267 10.10 6.74 -7.85
CA TRP A 267 9.75 8.13 -7.63
C TRP A 267 8.79 8.28 -6.45
N VAL A 268 9.10 9.19 -5.54
CA VAL A 268 8.26 9.57 -4.40
C VAL A 268 8.05 11.07 -4.42
N PHE A 269 6.88 11.54 -4.01
CA PHE A 269 6.62 12.97 -3.91
C PHE A 269 7.44 13.58 -2.77
N GLY A 270 8.25 14.59 -3.07
CA GLY A 270 9.25 15.16 -2.18
C GLY A 270 8.66 15.73 -0.89
N ALA A 271 7.47 16.31 -0.93
CA ALA A 271 6.80 16.79 0.29
C ALA A 271 6.42 15.67 1.28
N LEU A 272 6.50 14.40 0.87
CA LEU A 272 6.20 13.24 1.71
C LEU A 272 7.45 12.60 2.32
N ILE A 273 8.64 13.18 2.10
CA ILE A 273 9.90 12.71 2.67
C ILE A 273 10.67 13.89 3.28
N ALA A 274 11.33 13.68 4.41
CA ALA A 274 12.27 14.64 4.99
C ALA A 274 13.69 14.21 4.62
N GLN A 275 14.33 14.98 3.74
CA GLN A 275 15.68 14.70 3.26
C GLN A 275 16.74 15.28 4.21
N ASN A 276 17.79 14.50 4.47
CA ASN A 276 19.02 14.92 5.14
C ASN A 276 20.22 14.33 4.37
N GLY A 277 20.92 15.18 3.61
CA GLY A 277 21.96 14.74 2.68
C GLY A 277 21.41 13.86 1.56
N ASP A 278 22.07 12.72 1.31
CA ASP A 278 21.66 11.70 0.34
C ASP A 278 20.63 10.71 0.91
N THR A 279 20.18 10.89 2.15
CA THR A 279 19.15 10.05 2.78
C THR A 279 17.86 10.84 3.01
N ALA A 280 16.73 10.16 3.07
CA ALA A 280 15.46 10.76 3.44
C ALA A 280 14.59 9.80 4.25
N ARG A 281 13.78 10.38 5.14
CA ARG A 281 12.83 9.66 5.97
C ARG A 281 11.41 9.91 5.49
N VAL A 282 10.64 8.85 5.30
CA VAL A 282 9.25 8.92 4.84
C VAL A 282 8.36 9.47 5.95
N LEU A 283 7.61 10.54 5.65
CA LEU A 283 6.84 11.29 6.65
C LEU A 283 5.41 10.77 6.86
N GLY A 284 4.84 10.15 5.82
CA GLY A 284 3.45 9.69 5.79
C GLY A 284 3.31 8.16 5.82
N GLU A 285 2.16 7.67 6.27
CA GLU A 285 1.80 6.26 6.17
C GLU A 285 1.30 5.93 4.76
N GLY A 286 1.82 4.87 4.17
CA GLY A 286 1.41 4.41 2.84
C GLY A 286 1.78 5.35 1.68
N VAL A 287 2.91 6.05 1.75
CA VAL A 287 3.43 6.95 0.71
C VAL A 287 3.74 6.19 -0.58
N ARG A 288 3.16 6.60 -1.70
CA ARG A 288 3.25 5.83 -2.95
C ARG A 288 4.62 5.96 -3.63
N ALA A 289 5.24 4.82 -3.92
CA ALA A 289 6.36 4.68 -4.84
C ALA A 289 5.84 4.55 -6.28
N ARG A 290 6.43 5.28 -7.23
CA ARG A 290 5.96 5.34 -8.62
C ARG A 290 7.04 5.09 -9.65
N THR A 291 6.64 4.71 -10.86
CA THR A 291 7.53 4.51 -12.01
C THR A 291 8.03 5.80 -12.63
N ARG A 292 7.25 6.87 -12.54
CA ARG A 292 7.58 8.19 -13.12
C ARG A 292 7.24 9.29 -12.11
N PRO A 293 7.89 10.47 -12.20
CA PRO A 293 7.61 11.63 -11.35
C PRO A 293 6.28 12.31 -11.75
N SER A 294 5.18 11.56 -11.71
CA SER A 294 3.85 12.01 -12.15
C SER A 294 2.75 11.20 -11.47
N THR A 295 1.55 11.79 -11.34
CA THR A 295 0.34 11.10 -10.86
C THR A 295 -0.55 10.57 -11.99
N GLN A 296 -0.20 10.84 -13.25
CA GLN A 296 -1.01 10.55 -14.43
C GLN A 296 -0.97 9.06 -14.87
N SER A 297 -1.75 8.73 -15.90
CA SER A 297 -1.92 7.37 -16.45
C SER A 297 -0.61 6.70 -16.90
N GLY A 298 0.41 7.47 -17.24
CA GLY A 298 1.75 6.96 -17.57
C GLY A 298 2.63 6.60 -16.37
N SER A 299 2.17 6.87 -15.14
CA SER A 299 2.91 6.61 -13.90
C SER A 299 2.18 5.63 -13.00
N SER A 300 2.70 4.40 -12.93
CA SER A 300 2.14 3.32 -12.13
C SER A 300 2.66 3.38 -10.70
N VAL A 301 1.78 3.05 -9.75
CA VAL A 301 2.16 2.87 -8.34
C VAL A 301 2.77 1.49 -8.18
N ILE A 302 4.03 1.45 -7.78
CA ILE A 302 4.86 0.24 -7.62
C ILE A 302 4.67 -0.37 -6.23
N GLY A 303 4.41 0.48 -5.23
CA GLY A 303 4.25 0.09 -3.84
C GLY A 303 4.05 1.30 -2.95
N ASN A 304 4.05 1.06 -1.63
CA ASN A 304 3.87 2.09 -0.63
C ASN A 304 4.99 2.00 0.41
N PHE A 305 5.58 3.12 0.77
CA PHE A 305 6.45 3.27 1.94
C PHE A 305 5.60 3.54 3.18
N GLU A 306 5.97 2.95 4.32
CA GLU A 306 5.38 3.23 5.61
C GLU A 306 6.07 4.43 6.29
N LYS A 307 5.40 5.01 7.29
CA LYS A 307 5.96 6.16 7.99
C LYS A 307 7.25 5.78 8.72
N GLY A 308 8.28 6.60 8.54
CA GLY A 308 9.57 6.45 9.18
C GLY A 308 10.56 5.57 8.43
N GLU A 309 10.18 4.99 7.28
CA GLU A 309 11.11 4.26 6.41
C GLU A 309 12.23 5.18 5.90
N TYR A 310 13.45 4.64 5.83
CA TYR A 310 14.60 5.32 5.23
C TYR A 310 14.71 4.99 3.75
N VAL A 311 15.03 5.99 2.94
CA VAL A 311 15.28 5.85 1.50
C VAL A 311 16.51 6.67 1.14
N ARG A 312 17.29 6.21 0.16
CA ARG A 312 18.40 7.01 -0.39
C ARG A 312 17.88 7.87 -1.52
N VAL A 313 18.09 9.18 -1.47
CA VAL A 313 17.71 10.13 -2.53
C VAL A 313 18.82 10.19 -3.56
N LEU A 314 18.50 9.87 -4.80
CA LEU A 314 19.44 9.87 -5.92
C LEU A 314 19.41 11.20 -6.67
N ASN A 315 18.22 11.65 -7.08
CA ASN A 315 18.05 12.92 -7.76
C ASN A 315 16.62 13.48 -7.57
N THR A 316 16.39 14.68 -8.09
CA THR A 316 15.12 15.41 -7.97
C THR A 316 14.60 15.81 -9.35
N SER A 317 13.30 15.67 -9.57
CA SER A 317 12.59 16.12 -10.77
C SER A 317 11.33 16.88 -10.36
N GLY A 318 11.41 18.22 -10.36
CA GLY A 318 10.33 19.05 -9.82
C GLY A 318 10.05 18.68 -8.36
N ASP A 319 8.79 18.44 -8.03
CA ASP A 319 8.37 18.04 -6.69
C ASP A 319 8.62 16.57 -6.37
N TRP A 320 9.23 15.80 -7.29
CA TRP A 320 9.46 14.38 -7.09
C TRP A 320 10.92 14.09 -6.79
N LYS A 321 11.13 13.16 -5.87
CA LYS A 321 12.43 12.67 -5.45
C LYS A 321 12.58 11.25 -5.96
N ARG A 322 13.64 10.98 -6.70
CA ARG A 322 14.03 9.64 -7.12
C ARG A 322 14.79 9.02 -5.97
N VAL A 323 14.29 7.89 -5.47
CA VAL A 323 14.82 7.25 -4.28
C VAL A 323 15.04 5.76 -4.51
N THR A 324 16.04 5.19 -3.84
CA THR A 324 16.27 3.75 -3.83
C THR A 324 15.48 3.12 -2.67
N ALA A 325 14.60 2.17 -2.98
CA ALA A 325 13.85 1.44 -1.97
C ALA A 325 14.73 0.34 -1.35
N PRO A 326 14.97 0.31 -0.03
CA PRO A 326 15.88 -0.65 0.60
C PRO A 326 15.30 -2.06 0.76
N ARG A 327 14.05 -2.29 0.32
CA ARG A 327 13.33 -3.55 0.55
C ARG A 327 13.03 -4.29 -0.74
N THR A 328 13.04 -5.62 -0.63
CA THR A 328 12.58 -6.52 -1.71
C THR A 328 11.13 -6.18 -2.08
N MET A 329 10.92 -5.75 -3.33
CA MET A 329 9.59 -5.44 -3.85
C MET A 329 9.01 -6.62 -4.62
N ARG A 330 7.67 -6.71 -4.66
CA ARG A 330 6.98 -7.68 -5.50
C ARG A 330 7.05 -7.23 -6.94
N ALA A 331 7.43 -8.13 -7.84
CA ALA A 331 7.51 -7.88 -9.26
C ALA A 331 7.06 -9.12 -10.04
N TRP A 332 7.13 -9.06 -11.37
CA TRP A 332 6.72 -10.12 -12.29
C TRP A 332 7.84 -10.42 -13.27
N ILE A 333 8.13 -11.69 -13.52
CA ILE A 333 9.13 -12.14 -14.49
C ILE A 333 8.48 -13.21 -15.37
N LEU A 334 8.85 -13.30 -16.64
CA LEU A 334 8.46 -14.44 -17.48
C LEU A 334 9.00 -15.73 -16.87
N SER A 335 8.13 -16.70 -16.60
CA SER A 335 8.49 -17.94 -15.91
C SER A 335 9.57 -18.73 -16.65
N GLU A 336 9.61 -18.66 -17.98
CA GLU A 336 10.66 -19.27 -18.82
C GLU A 336 12.07 -18.68 -18.61
N LYS A 337 12.20 -17.52 -17.94
CA LYS A 337 13.48 -16.91 -17.59
C LYS A 337 13.95 -17.30 -16.19
N LEU A 338 13.17 -18.12 -15.48
CA LEU A 338 13.46 -18.58 -14.13
C LEU A 338 13.69 -20.10 -14.14
N GLU A 339 14.80 -20.51 -13.56
CA GLU A 339 15.07 -21.88 -13.19
C GLU A 339 14.50 -22.10 -11.79
N ILE A 340 13.28 -22.62 -11.70
CA ILE A 340 12.63 -22.90 -10.43
C ILE A 340 13.28 -24.17 -9.85
N HIS A 341 13.88 -24.04 -8.67
CA HIS A 341 14.47 -25.17 -7.97
C HIS A 341 13.38 -26.02 -7.31
N PRO A 342 13.59 -27.35 -7.25
CA PRO A 342 12.64 -28.26 -6.61
C PRO A 342 12.54 -28.02 -5.09
N SER A 343 13.57 -27.45 -4.47
CA SER A 343 13.60 -27.11 -3.05
C SER A 343 14.48 -25.89 -2.78
N VAL A 344 14.26 -25.24 -1.63
CA VAL A 344 15.12 -24.17 -1.13
C VAL A 344 16.34 -24.81 -0.47
N THR A 345 17.51 -24.75 -1.12
CA THR A 345 18.76 -25.26 -0.53
C THR A 345 19.40 -24.23 0.39
N ASP A 346 20.18 -24.66 1.39
CA ASP A 346 20.93 -23.75 2.27
C ASP A 346 21.85 -22.84 1.46
N LYS A 347 22.55 -23.40 0.47
CA LYS A 347 23.37 -22.66 -0.49
C LYS A 347 22.59 -21.56 -1.22
N TRP A 348 21.34 -21.82 -1.59
CA TRP A 348 20.48 -20.82 -2.23
C TRP A 348 20.01 -19.78 -1.22
N LEU A 349 19.67 -20.19 0.01
CA LEU A 349 19.21 -19.32 1.08
C LEU A 349 20.31 -18.36 1.53
N ASP A 350 21.55 -18.84 1.67
CA ASP A 350 22.73 -18.03 1.99
C ASP A 350 23.00 -16.98 0.92
N ARG A 351 22.88 -17.35 -0.36
CA ARG A 351 22.97 -16.41 -1.49
C ARG A 351 21.87 -15.36 -1.45
N TRP A 352 20.63 -15.76 -1.14
CA TRP A 352 19.51 -14.83 -0.98
C TRP A 352 19.73 -13.87 0.20
N GLN A 353 20.16 -14.38 1.35
CA GLN A 353 20.41 -13.59 2.56
C GLN A 353 21.57 -12.62 2.33
N SER A 354 22.67 -13.07 1.72
CA SER A 354 23.81 -12.24 1.34
C SER A 354 23.42 -11.12 0.38
N ALA A 355 22.61 -11.43 -0.65
CA ALA A 355 22.10 -10.43 -1.58
C ALA A 355 21.17 -9.40 -0.89
N THR A 356 20.36 -9.84 0.07
CA THR A 356 19.45 -8.94 0.83
C THR A 356 20.18 -8.13 1.90
N ALA A 357 21.22 -8.69 2.53
CA ALA A 357 22.04 -8.01 3.54
C ALA A 357 22.78 -6.80 2.94
N ARG A 358 23.32 -6.94 1.73
CA ARG A 358 23.93 -5.83 0.96
C ARG A 358 22.96 -4.67 0.69
N LEU A 359 21.65 -4.96 0.56
CA LEU A 359 20.62 -3.91 0.42
C LEU A 359 20.37 -3.16 1.73
N ASN A 360 20.46 -3.86 2.85
CA ASN A 360 20.16 -3.29 4.17
C ASN A 360 21.35 -2.55 4.79
N SER A 361 22.60 -2.88 4.40
CA SER A 361 23.82 -2.23 4.90
C SER A 361 24.14 -0.90 4.23
N GLY A 362 23.44 -0.51 3.15
CA GLY A 362 23.70 0.74 2.43
C GLY A 362 24.97 0.72 1.57
N GLU A 363 25.71 -0.39 1.53
CA GLU A 363 26.81 -0.64 0.58
C GLU A 363 26.27 -0.95 -0.82
N THR A 364 25.59 0.02 -1.43
CA THR A 364 25.39 0.01 -2.87
C THR A 364 26.64 0.60 -3.50
N THR A 365 27.57 -0.25 -3.93
CA THR A 365 28.47 0.13 -5.03
C THR A 365 27.59 0.64 -6.18
N GLU A 366 28.01 1.72 -6.84
CA GLU A 366 27.24 2.49 -7.84
C GLU A 366 26.61 1.65 -8.98
N ASN A 367 26.97 0.37 -9.11
CA ASN A 367 26.58 -0.53 -10.19
C ASN A 367 25.49 -1.58 -9.86
N THR A 368 24.75 -1.50 -8.75
CA THR A 368 23.68 -2.50 -8.43
C THR A 368 22.25 -1.95 -8.34
N ALA A 369 22.05 -0.63 -8.27
CA ALA A 369 20.72 -0.02 -8.32
C ALA A 369 20.37 0.31 -9.78
N ILE A 370 19.54 -0.52 -10.40
CA ILE A 370 19.27 -0.45 -11.85
C ILE A 370 18.30 0.71 -12.17
N ASP A 371 18.68 1.57 -13.12
CA ASP A 371 17.93 2.74 -13.57
C ASP A 371 16.62 2.33 -14.27
N ILE A 372 15.49 2.81 -13.74
CA ILE A 372 14.13 2.56 -14.24
C ILE A 372 13.64 3.60 -15.27
N SER A 373 14.52 4.44 -15.78
CA SER A 373 14.21 5.40 -16.85
C SER A 373 14.47 4.73 -18.21
N PRO A 374 13.66 4.97 -19.27
CA PRO A 374 14.08 4.59 -20.62
C PRO A 374 15.45 5.23 -20.89
N SER A 375 16.44 4.42 -21.29
CA SER A 375 17.76 4.91 -21.65
C SER A 375 17.64 5.86 -22.83
N SER A 376 17.84 7.15 -22.60
CA SER A 376 18.50 7.97 -23.61
C SER A 376 19.99 7.74 -23.42
N ASP A 377 20.62 7.19 -24.45
CA ASP A 377 22.07 7.17 -24.58
C ASP A 377 22.70 8.53 -24.26
N SER A 378 23.97 8.45 -23.95
CA SER A 378 24.90 9.46 -23.50
C SER A 378 24.80 10.85 -24.15
N SER A 379 25.17 11.83 -23.32
CA SER A 379 25.42 13.25 -23.61
C SER A 379 24.19 14.15 -23.76
N GLN A 380 24.20 15.22 -22.95
CA GLN A 380 23.16 16.22 -22.72
C GLN A 380 22.04 15.79 -21.77
N THR A 381 22.10 16.37 -20.56
CA THR A 381 21.02 16.39 -19.56
C THR A 381 19.79 17.07 -20.16
N SER A 382 19.00 16.35 -20.96
CA SER A 382 17.73 16.87 -21.46
C SER A 382 16.73 16.95 -20.31
N ALA A 383 16.23 18.15 -20.04
CA ALA A 383 15.25 18.36 -18.99
C ALA A 383 14.03 17.45 -19.20
N LEU A 384 13.46 16.91 -18.10
CA LEU A 384 12.24 16.05 -18.09
C LEU A 384 10.97 16.74 -18.61
N PHE A 385 11.10 17.96 -19.13
CA PHE A 385 10.09 18.79 -19.74
C PHE A 385 10.78 19.67 -20.80
N ARG A 386 10.03 20.13 -21.80
CA ARG A 386 10.50 21.19 -22.68
C ARG A 386 10.08 22.54 -22.10
N ALA A 387 11.02 23.46 -21.95
CA ALA A 387 10.70 24.83 -21.54
C ALA A 387 9.90 25.52 -22.66
N ALA A 388 8.92 26.32 -22.29
CA ALA A 388 8.18 27.14 -23.22
C ALA A 388 7.76 28.46 -22.57
N LEU A 389 7.38 29.41 -23.42
CA LEU A 389 6.77 30.68 -23.03
C LEU A 389 5.40 30.79 -23.67
N VAL A 390 4.43 31.31 -22.92
CA VAL A 390 3.12 31.69 -23.48
C VAL A 390 3.30 32.89 -24.39
N THR A 391 2.71 32.86 -25.58
CA THR A 391 2.87 33.93 -26.59
C THR A 391 1.68 34.87 -26.68
N GLN A 392 0.48 34.42 -26.26
CA GLN A 392 -0.76 35.16 -26.42
C GLN A 392 -1.33 35.62 -25.07
N PRO A 393 -2.03 36.77 -25.02
CA PRO A 393 -2.74 37.19 -23.81
C PRO A 393 -3.94 36.28 -23.55
N ASN A 394 -4.24 36.05 -22.27
CA ASN A 394 -5.33 35.17 -21.83
C ASN A 394 -5.26 33.78 -22.47
N ALA A 395 -4.07 33.18 -22.54
CA ALA A 395 -3.92 31.87 -23.15
C ALA A 395 -4.70 30.81 -22.37
N HIS A 396 -5.58 30.09 -23.07
CA HIS A 396 -6.53 29.16 -22.44
C HIS A 396 -5.85 27.85 -22.10
N VAL A 397 -5.85 27.51 -20.81
CA VAL A 397 -5.48 26.19 -20.32
C VAL A 397 -6.75 25.37 -20.09
N LEU A 398 -6.91 24.29 -20.84
CA LEU A 398 -8.08 23.43 -20.84
C LEU A 398 -7.88 22.14 -20.03
N SER A 399 -8.99 21.58 -19.56
CA SER A 399 -9.05 20.28 -18.88
C SER A 399 -8.76 19.07 -19.78
N ARG A 400 -9.04 19.20 -21.09
CA ARG A 400 -8.85 18.16 -22.12
C ARG A 400 -8.37 18.81 -23.43
N PRO A 401 -7.69 18.05 -24.30
CA PRO A 401 -7.10 18.57 -25.54
C PRO A 401 -8.12 18.60 -26.69
N ASP A 402 -9.22 19.33 -26.50
CA ASP A 402 -10.25 19.56 -27.52
C ASP A 402 -11.14 20.76 -27.14
N ALA A 403 -11.97 21.23 -28.07
CA ALA A 403 -12.84 22.40 -27.92
C ALA A 403 -13.92 22.26 -26.83
N SER A 404 -14.23 21.04 -26.38
CA SER A 404 -15.18 20.80 -25.29
C SER A 404 -14.53 20.87 -23.90
N GLY A 405 -13.22 21.13 -23.84
CA GLY A 405 -12.50 21.30 -22.60
C GLY A 405 -12.92 22.54 -21.81
N THR A 406 -12.96 22.38 -20.50
CA THR A 406 -13.21 23.48 -19.57
C THR A 406 -11.93 24.30 -19.42
N VAL A 407 -12.02 25.63 -19.49
CA VAL A 407 -10.93 26.52 -19.12
C VAL A 407 -10.69 26.42 -17.62
N ILE A 408 -9.50 25.96 -17.23
CA ILE A 408 -9.07 25.78 -15.83
C ILE A 408 -8.04 26.83 -15.40
N ALA A 409 -7.39 27.51 -16.35
CA ALA A 409 -6.57 28.68 -16.10
C ALA A 409 -6.45 29.57 -17.35
N LEU A 410 -6.13 30.84 -17.12
CA LEU A 410 -5.70 31.81 -18.13
C LEU A 410 -4.26 32.18 -17.82
N LEU A 411 -3.38 32.14 -18.83
CA LEU A 411 -1.98 32.50 -18.66
C LEU A 411 -1.67 33.78 -19.45
N ASP A 412 -0.86 34.64 -18.85
CA ASP A 412 -0.41 35.87 -19.47
C ASP A 412 0.78 35.63 -20.42
N PRO A 413 1.04 36.53 -21.39
CA PRO A 413 2.19 36.44 -22.27
C PRO A 413 3.49 36.39 -21.45
N ASN A 414 4.48 35.68 -21.97
CA ASN A 414 5.78 35.44 -21.34
C ASN A 414 5.75 34.61 -20.05
N THR A 415 4.60 34.02 -19.68
CA THR A 415 4.55 33.06 -18.57
C THR A 415 5.43 31.84 -18.88
N PRO A 416 6.42 31.51 -18.04
CA PRO A 416 7.27 30.33 -18.25
C PRO A 416 6.52 29.06 -17.89
N ILE A 417 6.36 28.14 -18.84
CA ILE A 417 5.62 26.89 -18.63
C ILE A 417 6.47 25.65 -18.96
N LYS A 418 6.16 24.53 -18.32
CA LYS A 418 6.79 23.24 -18.61
C LYS A 418 5.89 22.42 -19.51
N ILE A 419 6.35 22.07 -20.72
CA ILE A 419 5.66 21.12 -21.59
C ILE A 419 6.08 19.70 -21.18
N ILE A 420 5.12 18.91 -20.73
CA ILE A 420 5.31 17.55 -20.22
C ILE A 420 4.70 16.47 -21.13
N GLY A 421 3.99 16.89 -22.18
CA GLY A 421 3.39 15.97 -23.16
C GLY A 421 2.77 16.72 -24.34
N SER A 422 2.32 15.96 -25.34
CA SER A 422 1.63 16.51 -26.51
C SER A 422 0.63 15.51 -27.08
N LYS A 423 -0.48 16.01 -27.64
CA LYS A 423 -1.48 15.22 -28.36
C LYS A 423 -2.05 16.07 -29.50
N GLY A 424 -1.67 15.76 -30.74
CA GLY A 424 -1.97 16.62 -31.89
C GLY A 424 -1.43 18.03 -31.68
N ASN A 425 -2.28 19.03 -31.91
CA ASN A 425 -1.97 20.45 -31.73
C ASN A 425 -1.98 20.90 -30.26
N TRP A 426 -2.20 20.01 -29.30
CA TRP A 426 -2.25 20.35 -27.88
C TRP A 426 -0.95 19.99 -27.17
N LYS A 427 -0.49 20.89 -26.31
CA LYS A 427 0.62 20.67 -25.39
C LYS A 427 0.07 20.51 -23.98
N MET A 428 0.52 19.48 -23.28
CA MET A 428 0.21 19.31 -21.86
C MET A 428 1.25 20.07 -21.05
N ILE A 429 0.79 20.92 -20.13
CA ILE A 429 1.64 21.89 -19.45
C ILE A 429 1.48 21.87 -17.93
N GLN A 430 2.55 22.24 -17.23
CA GLN A 430 2.52 22.70 -15.84
C GLN A 430 2.76 24.20 -15.79
N SER A 431 1.95 24.89 -14.99
CA SER A 431 2.06 26.33 -14.72
C SER A 431 2.87 26.57 -13.43
N PRO A 432 3.73 27.60 -13.37
CA PRO A 432 4.44 28.00 -12.16
C PRO A 432 3.45 28.47 -11.08
N ASP A 433 2.36 29.13 -11.48
CA ASP A 433 1.35 29.68 -10.56
C ASP A 433 0.35 28.62 -10.06
N GLY A 434 0.57 27.36 -10.44
CA GLY A 434 -0.37 26.29 -10.21
C GLY A 434 -1.62 26.39 -11.10
N LEU A 435 -2.50 25.41 -10.96
CA LEU A 435 -3.78 25.39 -11.66
C LEU A 435 -4.91 25.27 -10.66
N ASP A 436 -6.00 25.97 -10.94
CA ASP A 436 -7.19 25.93 -10.11
C ASP A 436 -8.03 24.70 -10.44
N VAL A 437 -8.45 23.99 -9.41
CA VAL A 437 -9.27 22.79 -9.53
C VAL A 437 -10.37 22.79 -8.48
N TRP A 438 -11.40 21.98 -8.71
CA TRP A 438 -12.52 21.83 -7.79
C TRP A 438 -12.44 20.51 -7.03
N VAL A 439 -12.68 20.59 -5.72
CA VAL A 439 -12.75 19.45 -4.81
C VAL A 439 -13.97 19.62 -3.91
N TRP A 440 -14.62 18.51 -3.54
CA TRP A 440 -15.70 18.55 -2.56
C TRP A 440 -15.17 18.94 -1.18
N GLY A 441 -15.74 19.97 -0.56
CA GLY A 441 -15.24 20.62 0.65
C GLY A 441 -15.05 19.68 1.85
N LYS A 442 -15.86 18.61 1.96
CA LYS A 442 -15.67 17.57 2.99
C LYS A 442 -14.31 16.83 2.92
N PHE A 443 -13.57 16.98 1.81
CA PHE A 443 -12.28 16.33 1.60
C PHE A 443 -11.07 17.21 1.92
N ILE A 444 -11.30 18.40 2.44
CA ILE A 444 -10.27 19.34 2.87
C ILE A 444 -10.48 19.70 4.34
N ASP A 445 -9.39 19.73 5.08
CA ASP A 445 -9.32 20.32 6.43
C ASP A 445 -8.72 21.71 6.29
N GLU A 446 -9.53 22.75 6.46
CA GLU A 446 -9.13 24.14 6.29
C GLU A 446 -8.56 24.75 7.58
N ARG A 447 -7.52 25.58 7.42
CA ARG A 447 -6.95 26.45 8.45
C ARG A 447 -6.64 27.81 7.82
N GLY A 448 -7.64 28.69 7.77
CA GLY A 448 -7.55 29.95 7.01
C GLY A 448 -7.51 29.68 5.50
N ALA A 449 -6.64 30.36 4.77
CA ALA A 449 -6.48 30.18 3.31
C ALA A 449 -5.75 28.87 2.93
N ALA A 450 -5.08 28.22 3.88
CA ALA A 450 -4.41 26.94 3.67
C ALA A 450 -5.35 25.79 4.03
N ALA A 451 -5.31 24.72 3.24
CA ALA A 451 -6.02 23.48 3.55
C ALA A 451 -5.16 22.25 3.29
N ILE A 452 -5.56 21.16 3.91
CA ILE A 452 -4.92 19.86 3.76
C ILE A 452 -5.95 18.86 3.26
N ILE A 453 -5.61 18.08 2.25
CA ILE A 453 -6.46 16.99 1.77
C ILE A 453 -6.56 15.92 2.88
N ASN A 454 -7.77 15.67 3.38
CA ASN A 454 -8.01 14.79 4.52
C ASN A 454 -8.30 13.33 4.12
N ARG A 455 -8.40 13.06 2.83
CA ARG A 455 -8.74 11.75 2.28
C ARG A 455 -7.79 11.36 1.15
N ASN A 456 -7.31 10.11 1.20
CA ASN A 456 -6.54 9.54 0.10
C ASN A 456 -7.42 9.30 -1.16
N ARG A 457 -6.91 9.70 -2.34
CA ARG A 457 -7.55 9.67 -3.68
C ARG A 457 -8.77 10.58 -3.83
N VAL A 458 -8.60 11.85 -3.54
CA VAL A 458 -9.63 12.87 -3.79
C VAL A 458 -9.56 13.30 -5.24
N ARG A 459 -10.64 13.04 -6.00
CA ARG A 459 -10.72 13.45 -7.41
C ARG A 459 -10.75 14.97 -7.48
N ILE A 460 -9.85 15.54 -8.27
CA ILE A 460 -9.87 16.96 -8.65
C ILE A 460 -10.60 17.13 -9.96
N ARG A 461 -11.35 18.21 -10.05
CA ARG A 461 -12.34 18.42 -11.10
C ARG A 461 -12.20 19.76 -11.78
N SER A 462 -12.59 19.84 -13.06
CA SER A 462 -12.60 21.10 -13.80
C SER A 462 -13.73 22.04 -13.39
N ARG A 463 -14.85 21.50 -12.86
CA ARG A 463 -16.02 22.26 -12.40
C ARG A 463 -16.51 21.74 -11.05
N PRO A 464 -17.28 22.54 -10.28
CA PRO A 464 -17.90 22.10 -9.02
C PRO A 464 -19.15 21.24 -9.31
N SER A 465 -18.95 20.12 -10.00
CA SER A 465 -20.03 19.20 -10.37
C SER A 465 -19.51 17.77 -10.43
N THR A 466 -20.38 16.79 -10.14
CA THR A 466 -20.08 15.37 -10.36
C THR A 466 -20.53 14.86 -11.72
N THR A 467 -21.27 15.64 -12.49
CA THR A 467 -21.86 15.29 -13.79
C THR A 467 -20.80 15.25 -14.91
N GLY A 468 -21.23 14.86 -16.12
CA GLY A 468 -20.37 14.78 -17.32
C GLY A 468 -19.80 16.13 -17.79
N GLU A 469 -20.33 17.25 -17.31
CA GLU A 469 -19.84 18.60 -17.59
C GLU A 469 -18.54 18.93 -16.85
N SER A 470 -18.16 18.10 -15.87
CA SER A 470 -16.92 18.24 -15.12
C SER A 470 -15.95 17.11 -15.41
N ASP A 471 -14.80 17.48 -15.95
CA ASP A 471 -13.70 16.55 -16.18
C ASP A 471 -13.02 16.19 -14.87
N VAL A 472 -12.49 14.97 -14.81
CA VAL A 472 -11.61 14.52 -13.73
C VAL A 472 -10.17 14.79 -14.16
N LEU A 473 -9.55 15.81 -13.56
CA LEU A 473 -8.21 16.29 -13.91
C LEU A 473 -7.10 15.41 -13.30
N GLY A 474 -7.44 14.63 -12.27
CA GLY A 474 -6.49 13.83 -11.52
C GLY A 474 -7.00 13.46 -10.13
N VAL A 475 -6.05 13.17 -9.25
CA VAL A 475 -6.32 12.81 -7.85
C VAL A 475 -5.27 13.40 -6.93
N LEU A 476 -5.71 13.93 -5.80
CA LEU A 476 -4.87 14.35 -4.69
C LEU A 476 -4.85 13.27 -3.61
N ASP A 477 -3.71 13.19 -2.94
CA ASP A 477 -3.48 12.26 -1.85
C ASP A 477 -3.63 12.97 -0.51
N SER A 478 -3.82 12.19 0.56
CA SER A 478 -3.99 12.74 1.90
C SER A 478 -2.71 13.47 2.33
N GLY A 479 -2.85 14.61 3.00
CA GLY A 479 -1.70 15.41 3.44
C GLY A 479 -1.19 16.38 2.37
N THR A 480 -1.70 16.35 1.14
CA THR A 480 -1.39 17.38 0.15
C THR A 480 -1.87 18.74 0.66
N LYS A 481 -0.91 19.66 0.83
CA LYS A 481 -1.20 21.06 1.14
C LYS A 481 -1.72 21.74 -0.11
N VAL A 482 -2.79 22.50 0.04
CA VAL A 482 -3.48 23.23 -1.02
C VAL A 482 -3.89 24.61 -0.51
N THR A 483 -4.07 25.56 -1.41
CA THR A 483 -4.61 26.88 -1.07
C THR A 483 -6.05 26.96 -1.52
N VAL A 484 -6.95 27.36 -0.63
CA VAL A 484 -8.38 27.56 -0.95
C VAL A 484 -8.53 28.94 -1.57
N VAL A 485 -8.99 28.97 -2.83
CA VAL A 485 -9.18 30.21 -3.60
C VAL A 485 -10.60 30.75 -3.42
N SER A 486 -11.60 29.88 -3.52
CA SER A 486 -13.01 30.26 -3.36
C SER A 486 -13.91 29.05 -3.11
N ARG A 487 -15.19 29.30 -2.84
CA ARG A 487 -16.20 28.25 -2.64
C ARG A 487 -17.41 28.47 -3.55
N LYS A 488 -18.06 27.37 -3.93
CA LYS A 488 -19.34 27.35 -4.63
C LYS A 488 -20.18 26.19 -4.09
N GLY A 489 -21.11 26.50 -3.19
CA GLY A 489 -21.84 25.49 -2.42
C GLY A 489 -20.89 24.60 -1.63
N ASP A 490 -21.07 23.29 -1.73
CA ASP A 490 -20.22 22.28 -1.07
C ASP A 490 -18.84 22.08 -1.71
N TRP A 491 -18.51 22.84 -2.74
CA TRP A 491 -17.23 22.71 -3.45
C TRP A 491 -16.26 23.82 -3.08
N ALA A 492 -15.00 23.44 -2.94
CA ALA A 492 -13.88 24.34 -2.79
C ALA A 492 -13.06 24.37 -4.08
N ARG A 493 -12.76 25.59 -4.55
CA ARG A 493 -11.79 25.86 -5.59
C ARG A 493 -10.42 25.95 -4.94
N LEU A 494 -9.50 25.10 -5.37
CA LEU A 494 -8.18 24.94 -4.81
C LEU A 494 -7.13 25.29 -5.85
N ARG A 495 -6.10 26.05 -5.46
CA ARG A 495 -4.90 26.27 -6.27
C ARG A 495 -3.85 25.21 -5.93
N ILE A 496 -3.33 24.56 -6.96
CA ILE A 496 -2.38 23.45 -6.81
C ILE A 496 -1.15 23.65 -7.66
N PHE A 497 0.00 23.73 -7.01
CA PHE A 497 1.31 23.87 -7.62
C PHE A 497 1.86 22.50 -8.03
N GLY A 498 2.39 22.39 -9.25
CA GLY A 498 3.17 21.24 -9.76
C GLY A 498 2.44 19.91 -9.96
N ALA A 499 1.40 19.60 -9.18
CA ALA A 499 0.71 18.32 -9.20
C ALA A 499 -0.45 18.23 -10.21
N VAL A 500 -0.85 19.35 -10.82
CA VAL A 500 -1.93 19.45 -11.80
C VAL A 500 -1.38 19.94 -13.12
N SER A 501 -1.87 19.36 -14.21
CA SER A 501 -1.51 19.72 -15.58
C SER A 501 -2.76 20.11 -16.35
N GLY A 502 -2.60 21.00 -17.32
CA GLY A 502 -3.65 21.36 -18.28
C GLY A 502 -3.17 21.24 -19.72
N TRP A 503 -4.07 21.49 -20.67
CA TRP A 503 -3.79 21.46 -22.09
C TRP A 503 -3.88 22.86 -22.67
N ILE A 504 -2.87 23.25 -23.45
CA ILE A 504 -2.84 24.53 -24.16
C ILE A 504 -2.63 24.26 -25.65
N ASP A 505 -3.22 25.09 -26.49
CA ASP A 505 -2.97 25.00 -27.93
C ASP A 505 -1.51 25.33 -28.22
N SER A 506 -0.88 24.53 -29.08
CA SER A 506 0.50 24.73 -29.50
C SER A 506 0.77 26.09 -30.15
N ALA A 507 -0.24 26.72 -30.77
CA ALA A 507 -0.14 28.06 -31.34
C ALA A 507 0.00 29.17 -30.28
N GLN A 508 -0.39 28.89 -29.03
CA GLN A 508 -0.32 29.83 -27.91
C GLN A 508 1.00 29.74 -27.12
N VAL A 509 1.93 28.88 -27.54
CA VAL A 509 3.17 28.62 -26.82
C VAL A 509 4.38 28.52 -27.73
N MET A 510 5.47 29.18 -27.35
CA MET A 510 6.77 29.06 -28.00
C MET A 510 7.62 28.08 -27.23
N THR A 511 7.91 26.92 -27.82
CA THR A 511 8.83 25.93 -27.21
C THR A 511 10.26 26.38 -27.37
N LEU A 512 11.01 26.38 -26.28
CA LEU A 512 12.43 26.76 -26.26
C LEU A 512 13.31 25.52 -26.54
N PRO A 513 14.44 25.71 -27.25
CA PRO A 513 15.36 24.61 -27.57
C PRO A 513 16.05 24.05 -26.31
N THR A 514 16.31 24.91 -25.32
CA THR A 514 16.98 24.56 -24.06
C THR A 514 16.35 25.29 -22.89
N VAL A 515 16.51 24.74 -21.69
CA VAL A 515 16.14 25.42 -20.43
C VAL A 515 17.24 26.41 -20.06
N SER A 516 17.07 27.70 -20.38
CA SER A 516 18.03 28.76 -20.06
C SER A 516 17.96 29.20 -18.59
N ASP A 517 19.02 29.84 -18.10
CA ASP A 517 19.03 30.43 -16.75
C ASP A 517 18.00 31.54 -16.59
N ASP A 518 17.78 32.36 -17.62
CA ASP A 518 16.71 33.36 -17.67
C ASP A 518 15.33 32.69 -17.49
N TRP A 519 15.08 31.59 -18.20
CA TRP A 519 13.81 30.85 -18.05
C TRP A 519 13.66 30.29 -16.63
N ARG A 520 14.74 29.76 -16.02
CA ARG A 520 14.72 29.26 -14.63
C ARG A 520 14.43 30.37 -13.63
N ALA A 521 15.05 31.54 -13.82
CA ALA A 521 14.84 32.71 -12.98
C ALA A 521 13.39 33.21 -13.07
N ARG A 522 12.82 33.26 -14.28
CA ARG A 522 11.41 33.60 -14.50
C ARG A 522 10.47 32.59 -13.85
N TRP A 523 10.74 31.30 -14.01
CA TRP A 523 9.94 30.23 -13.37
C TRP A 523 9.95 30.37 -11.85
N ALA A 524 11.13 30.55 -11.24
CA ALA A 524 11.27 30.73 -9.80
C ALA A 524 10.56 32.01 -9.31
N SER A 525 10.68 33.11 -10.07
CA SER A 525 10.03 34.38 -9.73
C SER A 525 8.50 34.28 -9.78
N ALA A 526 7.95 33.63 -10.80
CA ALA A 526 6.50 33.37 -10.91
C ALA A 526 5.99 32.51 -9.74
N GLN A 527 6.73 31.46 -9.37
CA GLN A 527 6.40 30.67 -8.18
C GLN A 527 6.44 31.49 -6.88
N ALA A 528 7.44 32.36 -6.73
CA ALA A 528 7.56 33.21 -5.54
C ALA A 528 6.42 34.24 -5.44
N LEU A 529 5.99 34.82 -6.56
CA LEU A 529 4.86 35.74 -6.64
C LEU A 529 3.54 35.06 -6.30
N SER A 530 3.30 33.85 -6.79
CA SER A 530 2.06 33.11 -6.56
C SER A 530 1.95 32.46 -5.17
N THR A 531 3.07 32.33 -4.45
CA THR A 531 3.11 31.80 -3.08
C THR A 531 2.94 32.91 -2.01
N ARG A 532 3.11 34.18 -2.40
CA ARG A 532 2.78 35.36 -1.58
C ARG A 532 1.29 35.67 -1.70
#